data_AF-A0A8T0BA25-F1
#
_entry.id   AF-A0A8T0BA25-F1
#
_cell.length_a   1.000
_cell.length_b   1.000
_cell.length_c   1.000
_cell.angle_alpha   90.00
_cell.angle_beta   90.00
_cell.angle_gamma   90.00
#
_symmetry.space_group_name_H-M   'P 1'
#
loop_
_entity.id
_entity.type
_entity.pdbx_description
1 polymer ?
#
loop_
_entity_poly.entity_id
_entity_poly.type
_entity_poly.pdbx_seq_one_letter_code
_entity_poly.pdbx_strand_id
1 'polypeptide(L)'
;MPVLLSGIGPYKIFFADVNKTAPSNEFESEVINAYIFLLVRRFNAQPKEQAFQIDSYEMTKIWNGNKSKLKVDSTMYKYLIGIVNDHHHWTDVVNK
;
A
#
# COMPACT_ATOMS: atom_id res chain seq x y z
N MET A 1 14.11 -20.93 -7.85
CA MET A 1 13.35 -20.05 -8.76
C MET A 1 12.21 -19.44 -7.96
N PRO A 2 11.92 -18.12 -8.11
CA PRO A 2 10.78 -17.52 -7.43
C PRO A 2 9.47 -18.10 -7.97
N VAL A 3 8.58 -18.53 -7.09
CA VAL A 3 7.25 -19.06 -7.47
C VAL A 3 6.24 -17.94 -7.33
N LEU A 4 5.74 -17.43 -8.46
CA LEU A 4 4.67 -16.42 -8.47
C LEU A 4 3.35 -17.09 -8.08
N LEU A 5 2.69 -16.58 -7.04
CA LEU A 5 1.39 -17.07 -6.60
C LEU A 5 0.23 -16.24 -7.15
N SER A 6 0.39 -14.91 -7.23
CA SER A 6 -0.68 -14.02 -7.66
C SER A 6 -0.18 -12.68 -8.18
N GLY A 7 -0.99 -12.04 -9.03
CA GLY A 7 -0.86 -10.62 -9.39
C GLY A 7 -2.06 -9.84 -8.84
N ILE A 8 -1.79 -8.81 -8.05
CA ILE A 8 -2.81 -7.96 -7.40
C ILE A 8 -2.54 -6.51 -7.81
N GLY A 9 -3.32 -5.99 -8.76
CA GLY A 9 -3.06 -4.66 -9.32
C GLY A 9 -1.65 -4.60 -9.91
N PRO A 10 -0.80 -3.63 -9.49
CA PRO A 10 0.59 -3.55 -9.93
C PRO A 10 1.54 -4.51 -9.19
N TYR A 11 1.08 -5.20 -8.14
CA TYR A 11 1.93 -5.99 -7.24
C TYR A 11 1.97 -7.46 -7.66
N LYS A 12 3.17 -8.05 -7.63
CA LYS A 12 3.39 -9.48 -7.84
C LYS A 12 3.68 -10.14 -6.49
N ILE A 13 2.89 -11.13 -6.13
CA ILE A 13 3.02 -11.86 -4.87
C ILE A 13 3.64 -13.23 -5.14
N PHE A 14 4.84 -13.44 -4.61
CA PHE A 14 5.57 -14.68 -4.68
C PHE A 14 5.35 -15.50 -3.40
N PHE A 15 5.65 -16.80 -3.49
CA PHE A 15 5.58 -17.72 -2.35
C PHE A 15 6.48 -17.26 -1.18
N ALA A 16 7.64 -16.68 -1.49
CA ALA A 16 8.53 -16.13 -0.47
C ALA A 16 7.87 -14.99 0.33
N ASP A 17 7.13 -14.09 -0.34
CA ASP A 17 6.45 -12.97 0.28
C ASP A 17 5.33 -13.45 1.23
N VAL A 18 4.62 -14.52 0.85
CA VAL A 18 3.60 -15.14 1.71
C VAL A 18 4.23 -15.85 2.90
N ASN A 19 5.37 -16.52 2.73
CA ASN A 19 6.06 -17.15 3.87
C ASN A 19 6.52 -16.13 4.91
N LYS A 20 6.79 -14.89 4.51
CA LYS A 20 7.13 -13.78 5.40
C LYS A 20 5.95 -13.30 6.26
N THR A 21 4.72 -13.74 5.99
CA THR A 21 3.59 -13.48 6.88
C THR A 21 3.53 -14.43 8.10
N ALA A 22 4.44 -15.41 8.18
CA ALA A 22 4.53 -16.28 9.34
C ALA A 22 4.92 -15.49 10.61
N PRO A 23 4.55 -15.96 11.81
CA PRO A 23 4.88 -15.29 13.06
C PRO A 23 6.38 -14.98 13.18
N SER A 24 6.71 -13.84 13.79
CA SER A 24 8.07 -13.36 14.01
C SER A 24 8.87 -12.95 12.76
N ASN A 25 8.30 -13.04 11.57
CA ASN A 25 8.86 -12.45 10.37
C ASN A 25 8.33 -11.03 10.16
N GLU A 26 9.12 -10.20 9.50
CA GLU A 26 8.67 -8.91 9.00
C GLU A 26 7.90 -9.08 7.68
N PHE A 27 6.78 -8.37 7.58
CA PHE A 27 6.03 -8.26 6.34
C PHE A 27 6.84 -7.51 5.29
N GLU A 28 6.78 -8.00 4.05
CA GLU A 28 7.32 -7.31 2.88
C GLU A 28 6.35 -6.22 2.41
N SER A 29 6.88 -5.11 1.88
CA SER A 29 6.09 -3.99 1.37
C SER A 29 5.05 -4.42 0.34
N GLU A 30 5.41 -5.35 -0.54
CA GLU A 30 4.58 -5.86 -1.62
C GLU A 30 3.29 -6.49 -1.08
N VAL A 31 3.37 -7.24 0.03
CA VAL A 31 2.21 -7.89 0.64
C VAL A 31 1.26 -6.85 1.21
N ILE A 32 1.80 -5.88 1.95
CA ILE A 32 1.00 -4.82 2.58
C ILE A 32 0.36 -3.94 1.50
N ASN A 33 1.14 -3.50 0.51
CA ASN A 33 0.64 -2.65 -0.56
C ASN A 33 -0.43 -3.36 -1.40
N ALA A 34 -0.26 -4.66 -1.69
CA ALA A 34 -1.29 -5.45 -2.37
C ALA A 34 -2.56 -5.60 -1.54
N TYR A 35 -2.45 -5.77 -0.22
CA TYR A 35 -3.59 -5.84 0.68
C TYR A 35 -4.37 -4.52 0.71
N ILE A 36 -3.70 -3.39 0.90
CA ILE A 36 -4.34 -2.06 0.87
C ILE A 36 -4.98 -1.79 -0.49
N PHE A 37 -4.35 -2.21 -1.59
CA PHE A 37 -4.93 -2.10 -2.93
C PHE A 37 -6.27 -2.81 -3.05
N LEU A 38 -6.39 -4.02 -2.48
CA LEU A 38 -7.66 -4.76 -2.46
C LEU A 38 -8.72 -4.03 -1.63
N LEU A 39 -8.34 -3.45 -0.49
CA LEU A 39 -9.26 -2.66 0.34
C LEU A 39 -9.76 -1.41 -0.39
N VAL A 40 -8.87 -0.64 -0.99
CA VAL A 40 -9.22 0.55 -1.77
C VAL A 40 -10.08 0.18 -2.98
N ARG A 41 -9.72 -0.88 -3.70
CA ARG A 41 -10.53 -1.38 -4.83
C ARG A 41 -11.94 -1.77 -4.37
N ARG A 42 -12.07 -2.42 -3.21
CA ARG A 42 -13.39 -2.79 -2.65
C ARG A 42 -14.19 -1.56 -2.22
N PHE A 43 -13.55 -0.57 -1.62
CA PHE A 43 -14.20 0.70 -1.27
C PHE A 43 -14.70 1.44 -2.51
N ASN A 44 -13.85 1.55 -3.54
CA ASN A 44 -14.14 2.25 -4.79
C ASN A 44 -15.17 1.55 -5.67
N ALA A 45 -15.50 0.28 -5.40
CA ALA A 45 -16.57 -0.42 -6.09
C ALA A 45 -17.97 0.17 -5.80
N GLN A 46 -18.10 0.98 -4.74
CA GLN A 46 -19.32 1.72 -4.44
C GLN A 46 -19.24 3.12 -5.07
N PRO A 47 -20.28 3.58 -5.80
CA PRO A 47 -20.18 4.77 -6.66
C PRO A 47 -20.19 6.12 -5.93
N LYS A 48 -20.35 6.16 -4.61
CA LYS A 48 -20.53 7.43 -3.88
C LYS A 48 -19.23 8.13 -3.52
N GLU A 49 -18.18 7.38 -3.24
CA GLU A 49 -16.94 7.90 -2.65
C GLU A 49 -15.76 7.13 -3.24
N GLN A 50 -14.60 7.78 -3.30
CA GLN A 50 -13.38 7.17 -3.81
C GLN A 50 -12.26 7.35 -2.79
N ALA A 51 -11.40 6.35 -2.68
CA ALA A 51 -10.15 6.39 -1.95
C ALA A 51 -8.99 6.21 -2.93
N PHE A 52 -7.84 6.77 -2.58
CA PHE A 52 -6.59 6.62 -3.32
C PHE A 52 -5.52 6.02 -2.40
N GLN A 53 -4.79 5.04 -2.91
CA GLN A 53 -3.66 4.44 -2.22
C GLN A 53 -2.36 5.09 -2.68
N ILE A 54 -1.51 5.46 -1.72
CA ILE A 54 -0.10 5.78 -1.93
C ILE A 54 0.70 4.55 -1.48
N ASP A 55 1.56 4.02 -2.35
CA ASP A 55 2.40 2.89 -1.99
C ASP A 55 3.39 3.23 -0.87
N SER A 56 3.88 2.19 -0.20
CA SER A 56 4.68 2.39 1.00
C SER A 56 5.99 3.13 0.78
N TYR A 57 6.58 3.01 -0.41
CA TYR A 57 7.84 3.65 -0.74
C TYR A 57 7.64 5.16 -0.95
N GLU A 58 6.62 5.54 -1.73
CA GLU A 58 6.31 6.93 -1.97
C GLU A 58 5.76 7.62 -0.70
N MET A 59 4.94 6.93 0.08
CA MET A 59 4.43 7.48 1.34
C MET A 59 5.54 7.69 2.38
N THR A 60 6.51 6.78 2.49
CA THR A 60 7.67 6.96 3.37
C THR A 60 8.53 8.15 2.94
N LYS A 61 8.65 8.42 1.64
CA LYS A 61 9.30 9.65 1.17
C LYS A 61 8.56 10.91 1.59
N ILE A 62 7.24 10.93 1.41
CA ILE A 62 6.38 12.04 1.83
C ILE A 62 6.52 12.28 3.33
N TRP A 63 6.46 11.21 4.13
CA TRP A 63 6.63 11.26 5.59
C TRP A 63 7.95 11.90 6.01
N ASN A 64 9.04 11.56 5.33
CA ASN A 64 10.38 12.11 5.58
C ASN A 64 10.58 13.53 5.01
N GLY A 65 9.53 14.19 4.54
CA GLY A 65 9.60 15.55 3.97
C GLY A 65 10.27 15.63 2.60
N ASN A 66 10.49 14.49 1.94
CA ASN A 66 11.09 14.47 0.61
C ASN A 66 10.07 14.86 -0.47
N LYS A 67 10.57 15.44 -1.56
CA LYS A 67 9.73 15.78 -2.70
C LYS A 67 9.14 14.53 -3.35
N SER A 68 7.82 14.42 -3.31
CA SER A 68 7.07 13.37 -4.00
C SER A 68 6.94 13.66 -5.50
N LYS A 69 6.94 12.61 -6.31
CA LYS A 69 6.57 12.68 -7.75
C LYS A 69 5.07 12.45 -7.97
N LEU A 70 4.33 12.12 -6.90
CA LEU A 70 2.90 11.85 -6.95
C LEU A 70 2.15 13.11 -7.38
N LYS A 71 1.35 12.98 -8.43
CA LYS A 71 0.42 14.01 -8.90
C LYS A 71 -0.99 13.53 -8.62
N VAL A 72 -1.51 13.87 -7.44
CA VAL A 72 -2.86 13.52 -7.00
C VAL A 72 -3.58 14.81 -6.60
N ASP A 73 -4.78 14.99 -7.12
CA ASP A 73 -5.72 15.98 -6.60
C ASP A 73 -6.46 15.35 -5.42
N SER A 74 -6.12 15.78 -4.21
CA SER A 74 -6.71 15.23 -2.99
C SER A 74 -8.20 15.52 -2.86
N THR A 75 -8.73 16.54 -3.55
CA THR A 75 -10.15 16.90 -3.46
C THR A 75 -11.08 15.92 -4.17
N MET A 76 -10.53 15.07 -5.05
CA MET A 76 -11.27 14.02 -5.76
C MET A 76 -11.54 12.78 -4.91
N TYR A 77 -10.84 12.63 -3.77
CA TYR A 77 -10.88 11.43 -2.95
C TYR A 77 -11.36 11.76 -1.55
N LYS A 78 -12.23 10.92 -1.00
CA LYS A 78 -12.64 10.99 0.39
C LYS A 78 -11.52 10.52 1.33
N TYR A 79 -10.68 9.60 0.86
CA TYR A 79 -9.56 9.10 1.64
C TYR A 79 -8.30 9.00 0.80
N LEU A 80 -7.19 9.50 1.33
CA LEU A 80 -5.84 9.13 0.89
C LEU A 80 -5.26 8.18 1.94
N ILE A 81 -4.93 6.97 1.53
CA ILE A 81 -4.40 5.93 2.42
C ILE A 81 -2.96 5.66 1.98
N GLY A 82 -2.03 5.70 2.91
CA GLY A 82 -0.63 5.41 2.65
C GLY A 82 0.01 4.65 3.80
N ILE A 83 0.97 3.80 3.48
CA ILE A 83 1.70 3.02 4.47
C ILE A 83 3.11 3.59 4.64
N VAL A 84 3.53 3.86 5.86
CA VAL A 84 4.92 4.26 6.16
C VAL A 84 5.67 3.08 6.74
N ASN A 85 6.89 2.84 6.28
CA ASN A 85 7.86 2.01 6.98
C ASN A 85 8.93 2.91 7.55
N ASP A 86 8.99 3.00 8.88
CA ASP A 86 10.07 3.68 9.58
C ASP A 86 10.73 2.70 10.56
N HIS A 87 12.02 2.42 10.36
CA HIS A 87 12.80 1.51 11.23
C HIS A 87 12.11 0.17 11.53
N HIS A 88 11.59 -0.53 10.51
CA HIS A 88 10.87 -1.81 10.65
C HIS A 88 9.52 -1.71 11.36
N HIS A 89 9.03 -0.48 11.58
CA HIS A 89 7.70 -0.21 12.09
C HIS A 89 6.78 0.24 10.95
N TRP A 90 5.68 -0.49 10.77
CA TRP A 90 4.66 -0.18 9.76
C TRP A 90 3.57 0.69 10.37
N THR A 91 3.33 1.86 9.78
CA THR A 91 2.29 2.81 10.20
C THR A 91 1.31 3.04 9.06
N ASP A 92 0.02 2.90 9.33
CA ASP A 92 -1.04 3.29 8.40
C ASP A 92 -1.38 4.77 8.57
N VAL A 93 -1.45 5.51 7.47
CA VAL A 93 -1.75 6.94 7.44
C VAL A 93 -2.99 7.16 6.58
N VAL A 94 -4.03 7.71 7.22
CA VAL A 94 -5.31 8.00 6.58
C VAL A 94 -5.57 9.51 6.64
N ASN A 95 -5.67 10.14 5.48
CA ASN A 95 -6.10 11.53 5.32
C ASN A 95 -7.53 11.55 4.75
N LYS A 96 -8.38 12.44 5.25
CA LYS A 96 -9.80 12.56 4.90
C LYS A 96 -10.09 13.93 4.32
#